data_AF-A0A1G2F3Y7-F1
#
_entry.id   AF-A0A1G2F3Y7-F1
#
_cell.length_a   1.000
_cell.length_b   1.000
_cell.length_c   1.000
_cell.angle_alpha   90.00
_cell.angle_beta   90.00
_cell.angle_gamma   90.00
#
_symmetry.space_group_name_H-M   'P 1'
#
loop_
_entity.id
_entity.type
_entity.pdbx_description
1 polymer ?
#
loop_
_entity_poly.entity_id
_entity_poly.type
_entity_poly.pdbx_seq_one_letter_code
_entity_poly.pdbx_strand_id
1 'polypeptide(L)'
;MAGHSHWTQIKRQKAITDAKRSKLFSKAIKIIAVAARDGSDPNFNPKLKSALEKAKEINLPKENIEKAIKRGIGRAEGAGLEEVLYEAYGPGGVALILVGITDNRNRASQEIKHILQENGAKMVPPGSVSFLFEKIEGEFRPRNPMSGIASEDKEKLKKIFEALDEHEDIQEIYSNLAEDIGY
;
A
#
# COMPACT_ATOMS: atom_id res chain seq x y z
N MET A 1 10.85 -11.11 -12.50
CA MET A 1 9.68 -10.47 -13.11
C MET A 1 8.98 -9.68 -12.02
N ALA A 2 8.88 -8.36 -12.19
CA ALA A 2 8.54 -7.44 -11.12
C ALA A 2 7.04 -7.49 -10.81
N GLY A 3 6.67 -7.84 -9.58
CA GLY A 3 5.41 -7.37 -9.03
C GLY A 3 5.55 -5.87 -8.85
N HIS A 4 4.74 -5.09 -9.55
CA HIS A 4 4.80 -3.64 -9.50
C HIS A 4 4.15 -3.17 -8.19
N SER A 5 4.92 -3.12 -7.11
CA SER A 5 4.53 -2.32 -5.93
C SER A 5 4.63 -0.87 -6.35
N HIS A 6 3.50 -0.19 -6.34
CA HIS A 6 3.39 1.22 -6.72
C HIS A 6 4.30 2.13 -5.88
N TRP A 7 4.52 1.74 -4.61
CA TRP A 7 5.51 2.35 -3.71
C TRP A 7 6.91 2.44 -4.33
N THR A 8 7.33 1.42 -5.07
CA THR A 8 8.63 1.36 -5.76
C THR A 8 8.72 2.36 -6.92
N GLN A 9 7.58 2.70 -7.53
CA GLN A 9 7.51 3.69 -8.62
C GLN A 9 7.65 5.12 -8.07
N ILE A 10 6.94 5.46 -6.99
CA ILE A 10 7.00 6.79 -6.36
C ILE A 10 8.40 7.09 -5.79
N LYS A 11 9.07 6.09 -5.21
CA LYS A 11 10.44 6.21 -4.70
C LYS A 11 11.46 6.62 -5.79
N ARG A 12 11.20 6.29 -7.07
CA ARG A 12 12.10 6.60 -8.19
C ARG A 12 11.97 8.03 -8.72
N GLN A 13 10.95 8.79 -8.29
CA GLN A 13 10.78 10.17 -8.73
C GLN A 13 11.87 11.06 -8.11
N LYS A 14 12.76 11.62 -8.95
CA LYS A 14 13.96 12.38 -8.54
C LYS A 14 13.71 13.63 -7.68
N ALA A 15 12.47 14.11 -7.59
CA ALA A 15 12.09 15.24 -6.76
C ALA A 15 10.79 14.91 -6.00
N ILE A 16 10.95 14.30 -4.82
CA ILE A 16 9.84 14.14 -3.87
C ILE A 16 9.67 15.48 -3.17
N THR A 17 8.49 16.10 -3.29
CA THR A 17 8.14 17.31 -2.54
C THR A 17 8.10 17.00 -1.04
N ASP A 18 8.31 18.00 -0.18
CA ASP A 18 8.24 17.80 1.27
C ASP A 18 6.89 17.19 1.71
N ALA A 19 5.80 17.51 1.00
CA ALA A 19 4.47 16.92 1.20
C ALA A 19 4.44 15.41 0.90
N LYS A 20 5.06 14.97 -0.21
CA LYS A 20 5.17 13.54 -0.51
C LYS A 20 6.08 12.82 0.49
N ARG A 21 7.14 13.48 0.97
CA ARG A 21 8.05 12.93 1.98
C ARG A 21 7.38 12.73 3.34
N SER A 22 6.62 13.72 3.81
CA SER A 22 5.90 13.63 5.09
C SER A 22 4.89 12.48 5.07
N LYS A 23 4.23 12.25 3.92
CA LYS A 23 3.32 11.13 3.72
C LYS A 23 4.01 9.77 3.72
N LEU A 24 5.18 9.64 3.07
CA LEU A 24 6.00 8.42 3.16
C LEU A 24 6.42 8.13 4.60
N PHE A 25 6.74 9.17 5.39
CA PHE A 25 7.04 9.02 6.81
C PHE A 25 5.83 8.51 7.60
N SER A 26 4.65 9.09 7.38
CA SER A 26 3.41 8.65 8.03
C SER A 26 3.09 7.18 7.71
N LYS A 27 3.22 6.77 6.43
CA LYS A 27 3.05 5.37 6.00
C LYS A 27 4.07 4.44 6.66
N ALA A 28 5.36 4.81 6.68
CA ALA A 28 6.39 4.03 7.37
C ALA A 28 6.16 3.90 8.89
N ILE A 29 5.70 4.96 9.55
CA ILE A 29 5.33 4.94 10.98
C ILE A 29 4.19 3.95 11.24
N LYS A 30 3.14 3.94 10.42
CA LYS A 30 2.03 2.98 10.53
C LYS A 30 2.54 1.54 10.40
N ILE A 31 3.39 1.26 9.41
CA ILE A 31 3.97 -0.07 9.18
C ILE A 31 4.83 -0.52 10.37
N ILE A 32 5.71 0.34 10.89
CA ILE A 32 6.54 0.01 12.07
C ILE A 32 5.66 -0.26 13.30
N ALA A 33 4.65 0.57 13.54
CA ALA A 33 3.77 0.42 14.69
C ALA A 33 2.98 -0.89 14.63
N VAL A 34 2.44 -1.26 13.47
CA VAL A 34 1.76 -2.55 13.30
C VAL A 34 2.75 -3.72 13.44
N ALA A 35 3.92 -3.64 12.82
CA ALA A 35 4.92 -4.71 12.90
C ALA A 35 5.41 -4.94 14.34
N ALA A 36 5.62 -3.87 15.10
CA ALA A 36 6.13 -3.94 16.48
C ALA A 36 5.15 -4.57 17.49
N ARG A 37 3.88 -4.80 17.12
CA ARG A 37 2.91 -5.55 17.95
C ARG A 37 3.35 -6.98 18.19
N ASP A 38 4.01 -7.58 17.21
CA ASP A 38 4.54 -8.93 17.28
C ASP A 38 5.90 -8.98 18.06
N GLY A 39 6.38 -7.84 18.57
CA GLY A 39 7.59 -7.70 19.39
C GLY A 39 8.50 -6.55 18.96
N SER A 40 9.20 -5.93 19.91
CA SER A 40 10.12 -4.78 19.68
C SER A 40 11.42 -5.11 18.96
N ASP A 41 11.88 -6.37 19.03
CA ASP A 41 13.22 -6.73 18.60
C ASP A 41 13.23 -7.20 17.13
N PRO A 42 13.86 -6.46 16.20
CA PRO A 42 13.93 -6.83 14.79
C PRO A 42 14.65 -8.15 14.52
N ASN A 43 15.50 -8.63 15.44
CA ASN A 43 16.18 -9.92 15.29
C ASN A 43 15.20 -11.09 15.42
N PHE A 44 14.13 -10.91 16.18
CA PHE A 44 13.08 -11.91 16.41
C PHE A 44 11.77 -11.56 15.71
N ASN A 45 11.70 -10.42 15.03
CA ASN A 45 10.54 -9.94 14.31
C ASN A 45 10.91 -9.55 12.86
N PRO A 46 10.79 -10.50 11.90
CA PRO A 46 11.12 -10.25 10.50
C PRO A 46 10.29 -9.14 9.84
N LYS A 47 9.02 -8.97 10.23
CA LYS A 47 8.18 -7.87 9.73
C LYS A 47 8.72 -6.52 10.17
N LEU A 48 9.09 -6.40 11.44
CA LEU A 48 9.69 -5.17 11.97
C LEU A 48 11.04 -4.91 11.32
N LYS A 49 11.86 -5.94 11.10
CA LYS A 49 13.12 -5.80 10.37
C LYS A 49 12.92 -5.20 8.97
N SER A 50 12.01 -5.76 8.17
CA SER A 50 11.69 -5.25 6.83
C SER A 50 11.14 -3.82 6.88
N ALA A 51 10.27 -3.51 7.85
CA ALA A 51 9.73 -2.16 8.06
C ALA A 51 10.85 -1.15 8.36
N LEU A 52 11.83 -1.52 9.20
CA LEU A 52 12.97 -0.67 9.54
C LEU A 52 13.93 -0.49 8.36
N GLU A 53 14.11 -1.51 7.53
CA GLU A 53 14.87 -1.40 6.29
C GLU A 53 14.22 -0.38 5.35
N LYS A 54 12.92 -0.51 5.07
CA LYS A 54 12.16 0.49 4.27
C LYS A 54 12.22 1.90 4.86
N ALA A 55 12.14 2.04 6.19
CA ALA A 55 12.22 3.33 6.87
C ALA A 55 13.60 4.00 6.73
N LYS A 56 14.68 3.22 6.72
CA LYS A 56 16.04 3.73 6.46
C LYS A 56 16.19 4.24 5.04
N GLU A 57 15.60 3.56 4.06
CA GLU A 57 15.68 3.97 2.65
C GLU A 57 15.08 5.36 2.38
N ILE A 58 14.10 5.79 3.18
CA ILE A 58 13.48 7.11 3.07
C ILE A 58 14.09 8.14 4.03
N ASN A 59 15.12 7.77 4.80
CA ASN A 59 15.73 8.58 5.84
C ASN A 59 14.74 9.02 6.93
N LEU A 60 13.91 8.11 7.43
CA LEU A 60 13.01 8.39 8.56
C LEU A 60 13.84 8.68 9.82
N PRO A 61 13.58 9.79 10.56
CA PRO A 61 14.31 10.09 11.78
C PRO A 61 14.19 9.00 12.84
N LYS A 62 15.30 8.71 13.54
CA LYS A 62 15.37 7.66 14.56
C LYS A 62 14.33 7.84 15.67
N GLU A 63 14.08 9.08 16.09
CA GLU A 63 13.06 9.38 17.11
C GLU A 63 11.66 8.93 16.66
N ASN A 64 11.31 9.08 15.39
CA ASN A 64 10.03 8.64 14.85
C ASN A 64 9.92 7.10 14.83
N ILE A 65 11.03 6.42 14.52
CA ILE A 65 11.11 4.96 14.58
C ILE A 65 10.86 4.47 16.01
N GLU A 66 11.56 5.05 16.99
CA GLU A 66 11.41 4.67 18.40
C GLU A 66 10.00 4.92 18.92
N LYS A 67 9.39 6.06 18.57
CA LYS A 67 7.98 6.37 18.88
C LYS A 67 7.02 5.35 18.26
N ALA A 68 7.23 4.97 17.00
CA ALA A 68 6.39 3.99 16.32
C ALA A 68 6.48 2.60 16.96
N ILE A 69 7.69 2.14 17.32
CA ILE A 69 7.89 0.86 18.03
C ILE A 69 7.17 0.89 19.39
N LYS A 70 7.36 1.95 20.18
CA LYS A 70 6.69 2.13 21.48
C LYS A 70 5.17 2.10 21.32
N ARG A 71 4.63 2.79 20.31
CA ARG A 71 3.19 2.78 20.00
C ARG A 71 2.69 1.37 19.67
N GLY A 72 3.46 0.58 18.92
CA GLY A 72 3.09 -0.80 18.56
C GLY A 72 2.99 -1.75 19.75
N ILE A 73 3.88 -1.60 20.75
CA ILE A 73 3.92 -2.46 21.94
C ILE A 73 2.97 -1.96 23.03
N GLY A 74 2.73 -0.64 23.07
CA GLY A 74 1.79 0.01 23.97
C GLY A 74 0.35 -0.35 23.64
N ARG A 75 -0.25 -1.23 24.46
CA ARG A 75 -1.64 -1.71 24.32
C ARG A 75 -2.74 -0.63 24.41
N ALA A 76 -2.42 0.65 24.64
CA ALA A 76 -3.40 1.73 24.83
C ALA A 76 -3.48 2.74 23.66
N GLU A 77 -2.36 3.10 23.00
CA GLU A 77 -2.33 4.10 21.90
C GLU A 77 -2.13 3.49 20.51
N GLY A 78 -1.68 2.23 20.45
CA GLY A 78 -1.57 1.45 19.22
C GLY A 78 -2.80 0.61 18.92
N ALA A 79 -3.76 0.46 19.84
CA ALA A 79 -4.82 -0.54 19.78
C ALA A 79 -5.84 -0.38 18.65
N GLY A 80 -5.83 0.75 17.93
CA GLY A 80 -6.78 1.02 16.86
C GLY A 80 -6.34 0.58 15.46
N LEU A 81 -5.03 0.55 15.16
CA LEU A 81 -4.60 0.28 13.79
C LEU A 81 -4.89 -1.17 13.38
N GLU A 82 -5.29 -1.43 12.16
CA GLU A 82 -5.50 -2.77 11.64
C GLU A 82 -5.03 -2.84 10.19
N GLU A 83 -4.46 -3.99 9.82
CA GLU A 83 -4.14 -4.28 8.44
C GLU A 83 -5.44 -4.61 7.70
N VAL A 84 -5.67 -3.90 6.61
CA VAL A 84 -6.81 -4.11 5.72
C VAL A 84 -6.32 -4.48 4.33
N LEU A 85 -7.05 -5.39 3.69
CA LEU A 85 -6.82 -5.77 2.32
C LEU A 85 -8.13 -5.63 1.57
N TYR A 86 -8.14 -4.79 0.53
CA TYR A 86 -9.26 -4.63 -0.35
C TYR A 86 -8.91 -5.17 -1.74
N GLU A 87 -9.90 -5.77 -2.38
CA GLU A 87 -9.79 -6.29 -3.73
C GLU A 87 -10.69 -5.47 -4.65
N ALA A 88 -10.22 -5.18 -5.87
CA ALA A 88 -11.00 -4.43 -6.85
C ALA A 88 -10.70 -4.86 -8.28
N TYR A 89 -11.66 -4.60 -9.18
CA TYR A 89 -11.42 -4.54 -10.62
C TYR A 89 -11.42 -3.08 -11.07
N GLY A 90 -10.36 -2.67 -11.76
CA GLY A 90 -10.24 -1.38 -12.41
C GLY A 90 -10.72 -1.41 -13.87
N PRO A 91 -10.66 -0.24 -14.54
CA PRO A 91 -10.86 -0.11 -15.98
C PRO A 91 -10.06 -1.13 -16.79
N GLY A 92 -10.63 -1.61 -17.90
CA GLY A 92 -10.02 -2.67 -18.71
C GLY A 92 -9.96 -4.05 -18.04
N GLY A 93 -10.60 -4.24 -16.88
CA GLY A 93 -10.61 -5.52 -16.14
C GLY A 93 -9.33 -5.77 -15.32
N VAL A 94 -8.52 -4.74 -15.10
CA VAL A 94 -7.29 -4.84 -14.30
C VAL A 94 -7.62 -5.22 -12.87
N ALA A 95 -7.00 -6.29 -12.37
CA ALA A 95 -7.14 -6.73 -10.99
C ALA A 95 -6.26 -5.90 -10.07
N LEU A 96 -6.81 -5.44 -8.95
CA LEU A 96 -6.14 -4.60 -7.95
C LEU A 96 -6.19 -5.24 -6.57
N ILE A 97 -5.06 -5.28 -5.88
CA ILE A 97 -4.97 -5.55 -4.44
C ILE A 97 -4.49 -4.27 -3.76
N LEU A 98 -5.29 -3.79 -2.81
CA LEU A 98 -5.01 -2.59 -2.04
C LEU A 98 -4.69 -3.00 -0.60
N VAL A 99 -3.45 -2.81 -0.18
CA VAL A 99 -3.00 -3.12 1.18
C VAL A 99 -2.97 -1.81 1.96
N GLY A 100 -3.65 -1.79 3.10
CA GLY A 100 -3.77 -0.62 3.93
C GLY A 100 -3.57 -0.88 5.42
N ILE A 101 -3.38 0.21 6.16
CA ILE A 101 -3.37 0.26 7.63
C ILE A 101 -4.27 1.42 8.04
N THR A 102 -5.33 1.12 8.79
CA THR A 102 -6.35 2.09 9.19
C THR A 102 -6.72 1.89 10.66
N ASP A 103 -7.19 2.93 11.33
CA ASP A 103 -7.85 2.82 12.64
C ASP A 103 -9.39 2.73 12.54
N ASN A 104 -9.93 2.80 11.32
CA ASN A 104 -11.36 2.72 11.05
C ASN A 104 -11.63 2.09 9.68
N ARG A 105 -11.80 0.76 9.66
CA ARG A 105 -12.14 -0.01 8.45
C ARG A 105 -13.36 0.49 7.70
N ASN A 106 -14.40 0.94 8.40
CA ASN A 106 -15.63 1.41 7.76
C ASN A 106 -15.40 2.70 7.00
N ARG A 107 -14.70 3.67 7.60
CA ARG A 107 -14.30 4.91 6.93
C ARG A 107 -13.43 4.60 5.71
N ALA A 108 -12.33 3.88 5.92
CA ALA A 108 -11.39 3.55 4.85
C ALA A 108 -12.07 2.82 3.69
N SER A 109 -12.94 1.85 3.97
CA SER A 109 -13.67 1.12 2.94
C SER A 109 -14.59 2.03 2.12
N GLN A 110 -15.27 2.98 2.75
CA GLN A 110 -16.16 3.93 2.05
C GLN A 110 -15.37 4.91 1.18
N GLU A 111 -14.28 5.49 1.70
CA GLU A 111 -13.41 6.41 0.97
C GLU A 111 -12.74 5.72 -0.24
N ILE A 112 -12.19 4.52 -0.04
CA ILE A 112 -11.58 3.72 -1.12
C ILE A 112 -12.62 3.34 -2.17
N LYS A 113 -13.83 2.96 -1.75
CA LYS A 113 -14.91 2.63 -2.69
C LYS A 113 -15.30 3.85 -3.53
N HIS A 114 -15.34 5.04 -2.93
CA HIS A 114 -15.61 6.28 -3.64
C HIS A 114 -14.52 6.56 -4.70
N ILE A 115 -13.23 6.52 -4.31
CA ILE A 115 -12.09 6.72 -5.22
C ILE A 115 -12.14 5.76 -6.41
N LEU A 116 -12.43 4.48 -6.16
CA LEU A 116 -12.55 3.47 -7.21
C LEU A 116 -13.70 3.82 -8.18
N GLN A 117 -14.86 4.19 -7.66
CA GLN A 117 -16.06 4.44 -8.46
C GLN A 117 -15.95 5.66 -9.38
N GLU A 118 -15.24 6.72 -8.97
CA GLU A 118 -15.06 7.95 -9.77
C GLU A 118 -14.45 7.69 -11.15
N ASN A 119 -13.64 6.63 -11.27
CA ASN A 119 -12.92 6.30 -12.51
C ASN A 119 -13.28 4.91 -13.05
N GLY A 120 -14.46 4.38 -12.69
CA GLY A 120 -14.99 3.14 -13.28
C GLY A 120 -14.39 1.85 -12.72
N ALA A 121 -13.74 1.90 -11.55
CA ALA A 121 -13.35 0.71 -10.80
C ALA A 121 -14.41 0.30 -9.77
N LYS A 122 -14.35 -0.94 -9.32
CA LYS A 122 -15.28 -1.51 -8.35
C LYS A 122 -14.56 -2.40 -7.35
N MET A 123 -14.77 -2.11 -6.07
CA MET A 123 -14.37 -2.99 -4.98
C MET A 123 -15.19 -4.29 -5.03
N VAL A 124 -14.52 -5.42 -4.83
CA VAL A 124 -15.09 -6.77 -4.87
C VAL A 124 -14.85 -7.52 -3.56
N PRO A 125 -15.61 -8.59 -3.29
CA PRO A 125 -15.41 -9.40 -2.09
C PRO A 125 -13.99 -9.99 -2.01
N PRO A 126 -13.46 -10.24 -0.80
CA PRO A 126 -12.19 -10.95 -0.63
C PRO A 126 -12.18 -12.30 -1.36
N GLY A 127 -11.07 -12.63 -2.02
CA GLY A 127 -10.93 -13.86 -2.81
C GLY A 127 -11.27 -13.71 -4.31
N SER A 128 -11.77 -12.56 -4.74
CA SER A 128 -12.20 -12.32 -6.13
C SER A 128 -11.05 -12.09 -7.10
N VAL A 129 -9.92 -11.56 -6.64
CA VAL A 129 -8.74 -11.31 -7.48
C VAL A 129 -7.46 -11.88 -6.92
N SER A 130 -7.41 -12.20 -5.61
CA SER A 130 -6.18 -12.68 -4.96
C SER A 130 -5.62 -13.96 -5.57
N PHE A 131 -6.44 -14.80 -6.20
CA PHE A 131 -5.99 -16.00 -6.94
C PHE A 131 -5.15 -15.66 -8.19
N LEU A 132 -5.26 -14.42 -8.71
CA LEU A 132 -4.45 -13.93 -9.83
C LEU A 132 -3.04 -13.50 -9.40
N PHE A 133 -2.76 -13.51 -8.10
CA PHE A 133 -1.47 -13.11 -7.53
C PHE A 133 -0.81 -14.26 -6.77
N GLU A 134 0.49 -14.14 -6.62
CA GLU A 134 1.33 -14.93 -5.74
C GLU A 134 1.94 -14.01 -4.69
N LYS A 135 1.85 -14.39 -3.41
CA LYS A 135 2.43 -13.62 -2.32
C LYS A 135 3.86 -14.09 -2.07
N ILE A 136 4.85 -13.26 -2.40
CA ILE A 136 6.27 -13.53 -2.25
C ILE A 136 6.87 -12.47 -1.32
N GLU A 137 7.43 -12.89 -0.19
CA GLU A 137 8.09 -11.98 0.78
C GLU A 137 7.22 -10.80 1.24
N GLY A 138 5.89 -10.99 1.28
CA GLY A 138 4.94 -9.96 1.67
C GLY A 138 4.39 -9.10 0.52
N GLU A 139 4.94 -9.23 -0.68
CA GLU A 139 4.48 -8.54 -1.89
C GLU A 139 3.54 -9.42 -2.72
N PHE A 140 2.59 -8.81 -3.43
CA PHE A 140 1.75 -9.51 -4.38
C PHE A 140 2.33 -9.37 -5.80
N ARG A 141 2.64 -10.51 -6.42
CA ARG A 141 3.13 -10.58 -7.80
C ARG A 141 2.06 -11.20 -8.69
N PRO A 142 1.71 -10.60 -9.83
CA PRO A 142 0.71 -11.17 -10.71
C PRO A 142 1.21 -12.48 -11.32
N ARG A 143 0.39 -13.53 -11.27
CA ARG A 143 0.64 -14.81 -11.94
C ARG A 143 0.49 -14.67 -13.45
N ASN A 144 -0.55 -13.95 -13.87
CA ASN A 144 -0.87 -13.67 -15.27
C ASN A 144 -0.96 -12.15 -15.48
N PRO A 145 0.15 -11.51 -15.85
CA PRO A 145 0.15 -10.09 -16.19
C PRO A 145 -0.71 -9.80 -17.43
N MET A 146 -1.49 -8.72 -17.36
CA MET A 146 -2.37 -8.23 -18.41
C MET A 146 -1.70 -7.09 -19.18
N SER A 147 -1.86 -7.05 -20.49
CA SER A 147 -1.36 -5.99 -21.37
C SER A 147 -2.39 -5.63 -22.43
N GLY A 148 -2.16 -4.57 -23.19
CA GLY A 148 -3.01 -4.22 -24.33
C GLY A 148 -4.38 -3.63 -23.94
N ILE A 149 -4.51 -3.07 -22.75
CA ILE A 149 -5.70 -2.31 -22.35
C ILE A 149 -5.83 -1.02 -23.16
N ALA A 150 -7.06 -0.52 -23.33
CA ALA A 150 -7.32 0.70 -24.09
C ALA A 150 -6.63 1.92 -23.47
N SER A 151 -6.22 2.89 -24.29
CA SER A 151 -5.56 4.12 -23.80
C SER A 151 -6.43 4.88 -22.79
N GLU A 152 -7.75 4.91 -23.00
CA GLU A 152 -8.70 5.54 -22.08
C GLU A 152 -8.73 4.83 -20.70
N ASP A 153 -8.65 3.50 -20.68
CA ASP A 153 -8.60 2.73 -19.44
C ASP A 153 -7.28 2.97 -18.68
N LYS A 154 -6.17 3.14 -19.41
CA LYS A 154 -4.88 3.52 -18.80
C LYS A 154 -4.97 4.87 -18.11
N GLU A 155 -5.59 5.87 -18.74
CA GLU A 155 -5.75 7.19 -18.14
C GLU A 155 -6.61 7.16 -16.87
N LYS A 156 -7.72 6.40 -16.88
CA LYS A 156 -8.56 6.21 -15.69
C LYS A 156 -7.80 5.49 -14.58
N LEU A 157 -7.02 4.46 -14.92
CA LEU A 157 -6.18 3.74 -13.95
C LEU A 157 -5.12 4.65 -13.32
N LYS A 158 -4.46 5.52 -14.10
CA LYS A 158 -3.51 6.51 -13.53
C LYS A 158 -4.17 7.39 -12.47
N LYS A 159 -5.38 7.89 -12.73
CA LYS A 159 -6.13 8.71 -11.77
C LYS A 159 -6.48 7.93 -10.50
N ILE A 160 -6.90 6.68 -10.63
CA ILE A 160 -7.18 5.79 -9.49
C ILE A 160 -5.91 5.58 -8.66
N PHE A 161 -4.81 5.29 -9.31
CA PHE A 161 -3.51 5.04 -8.71
C PHE A 161 -2.97 6.24 -7.95
N GLU A 162 -3.05 7.43 -8.54
CA GLU A 162 -2.71 8.70 -7.88
C GLU A 162 -3.61 8.94 -6.65
N ALA A 163 -4.93 8.84 -6.81
CA ALA A 163 -5.88 9.08 -5.71
C ALA A 163 -5.73 8.07 -4.57
N LEU A 164 -5.53 6.78 -4.88
CA LEU A 164 -5.30 5.74 -3.88
C LEU A 164 -3.94 5.90 -3.20
N ASP A 165 -2.90 6.35 -3.92
CA ASP A 165 -1.64 6.63 -3.24
C ASP A 165 -1.81 7.82 -2.29
N GLU A 166 -2.53 8.88 -2.68
CA GLU A 166 -2.91 10.03 -1.84
C GLU A 166 -3.74 9.66 -0.61
N HIS A 167 -4.38 8.49 -0.60
CA HIS A 167 -5.13 8.01 0.55
C HIS A 167 -4.22 7.64 1.74
N GLU A 168 -4.52 8.20 2.92
CA GLU A 168 -3.67 8.05 4.11
C GLU A 168 -3.57 6.61 4.65
N ASP A 169 -4.60 5.81 4.40
CA ASP A 169 -4.67 4.43 4.89
C ASP A 169 -4.09 3.42 3.89
N ILE A 170 -3.91 3.77 2.62
CA ILE A 170 -3.32 2.87 1.62
C ILE A 170 -1.80 2.88 1.76
N GLN A 171 -1.22 1.70 2.00
CA GLN A 171 0.22 1.50 2.10
C GLN A 171 0.81 1.08 0.76
N GLU A 172 0.20 0.08 0.11
CA GLU A 172 0.70 -0.52 -1.13
C GLU A 172 -0.48 -0.79 -2.07
N ILE A 173 -0.22 -0.61 -3.37
CA ILE A 173 -1.16 -0.91 -4.45
C ILE A 173 -0.45 -1.90 -5.36
N TYR A 174 -1.11 -3.03 -5.63
CA TYR A 174 -0.66 -4.03 -6.57
C TYR A 174 -1.67 -4.15 -7.70
N SER A 175 -1.20 -4.27 -8.93
CA SER A 175 -2.04 -4.56 -10.08
C SER A 175 -1.47 -5.71 -10.89
N ASN A 176 -2.33 -6.38 -11.67
CA ASN A 176 -1.87 -7.33 -12.67
C ASN A 176 -1.52 -6.68 -14.02
N LEU A 177 -1.49 -5.36 -14.12
CA LEU A 177 -1.09 -4.69 -15.36
C LEU A 177 0.43 -4.86 -15.57
N ALA A 178 0.82 -5.37 -16.74
CA ALA A 178 2.21 -5.60 -17.13
C ALA A 178 2.94 -4.31 -17.56
N GLU A 179 2.16 -3.32 -18.00
CA GLU A 179 2.68 -2.06 -18.52
C GLU A 179 2.89 -1.07 -17.36
N ASP A 180 4.08 -0.46 -17.32
CA ASP A 180 4.29 0.72 -16.49
C ASP A 180 3.57 1.89 -17.12
N ILE A 181 2.43 2.26 -16.54
CA ILE A 181 1.65 3.36 -17.06
C ILE A 181 2.16 4.72 -16.61
N GLY A 182 3.09 4.82 -15.65
CA GLY A 182 3.70 6.08 -15.20
C GLY A 182 2.70 7.16 -14.74
N TYR A 183 2.80 7.56 -13.47
CA TYR A 183 2.00 8.60 -12.83
C TYR A 183 2.90 9.37 -11.84
#